data_AF-A0AB33K4Q4-F1
#
_entry.id   AF-A0AB33K4Q4-F1
#
_cell.length_a   1.000
_cell.length_b   1.000
_cell.length_c   1.000
_cell.angle_alpha   90.00
_cell.angle_beta   90.00
_cell.angle_gamma   90.00
#
_symmetry.space_group_name_H-M   'P 1'
#
loop_
_entity.id
_entity.type
_entity.pdbx_description
1 polymer ?
#
loop_
_entity_poly.entity_id
_entity_poly.type
_entity_poly.pdbx_seq_one_letter_code
_entity_poly.pdbx_strand_id
1 'polypeptide(L)'
;MELDARSLAEQERCLDELLGALGLAWDEPADPRVEALAARQPLYPQYHRIGHKRQLAYRTLDGERRLVLGSYDAVVRAVVADRGTDSPRWLVSVLVSAVGRRRAEADLLAAGASADALRWVRFQAAATAVAVRASS
;
A
#
# COMPACT_ATOMS: atom_id res chain seq x y z
N MET A 1 -1.28 6.95 -16.20
CA MET A 1 -0.68 5.68 -16.67
C MET A 1 -1.76 4.63 -16.51
N GLU A 2 -2.22 4.04 -17.62
CA GLU A 2 -3.22 2.98 -17.59
C GLU A 2 -2.67 1.79 -16.80
N LEU A 3 -3.48 1.23 -15.89
CA LEU A 3 -3.13 0.02 -15.16
C LEU A 3 -3.20 -1.16 -16.14
N ASP A 4 -2.05 -1.69 -16.54
CA ASP A 4 -1.97 -2.89 -17.37
C ASP A 4 -1.88 -4.17 -16.51
N ALA A 5 -2.12 -5.31 -17.13
CA ALA A 5 -2.10 -6.62 -16.46
C ALA A 5 -0.76 -6.92 -15.77
N ARG A 6 0.36 -6.49 -16.37
CA ARG A 6 1.70 -6.69 -15.80
C ARG A 6 1.87 -5.89 -14.51
N SER A 7 1.41 -4.64 -14.50
CA SER A 7 1.46 -3.75 -13.35
C SER A 7 0.59 -4.26 -12.19
N LEU A 8 -0.57 -4.84 -12.49
CA LEU A 8 -1.44 -5.45 -11.49
C LEU A 8 -0.82 -6.74 -10.93
N ALA A 9 -0.25 -7.60 -11.78
CA ALA A 9 0.45 -8.80 -11.33
C ALA A 9 1.65 -8.47 -10.41
N GLU A 10 2.40 -7.41 -10.72
CA GLU A 10 3.49 -6.92 -9.88
C GLU A 10 2.97 -6.44 -8.51
N GLN A 11 1.92 -5.61 -8.51
CA GLN A 11 1.28 -5.13 -7.28
C GLN A 11 0.78 -6.27 -6.40
N GLU A 12 0.09 -7.22 -7.02
CA GLU A 12 -0.45 -8.37 -6.31
C GLU A 12 0.67 -9.22 -5.70
N ARG A 13 1.75 -9.49 -6.46
CA ARG A 13 2.89 -10.27 -5.95
C ARG A 13 3.55 -9.59 -4.75
N CYS A 14 3.78 -8.27 -4.81
CA CYS A 14 4.37 -7.54 -3.70
C CYS A 14 3.45 -7.50 -2.46
N LEU A 15 2.13 -7.48 -2.65
CA LEU A 15 1.19 -7.62 -1.55
C LEU A 15 1.18 -9.04 -0.98
N ASP A 16 1.29 -10.08 -1.81
CA ASP A 16 1.39 -11.46 -1.34
C ASP A 16 2.68 -11.70 -0.55
N GLU A 17 3.81 -11.14 -0.99
CA GLU A 17 5.05 -11.14 -0.22
C GLU A 17 4.87 -10.44 1.14
N LEU A 18 4.17 -9.30 1.17
CA LEU A 18 3.91 -8.57 2.40
C LEU A 18 3.00 -9.37 3.34
N LEU A 19 1.90 -9.94 2.84
CA LEU A 19 1.00 -10.78 3.64
C LEU A 19 1.73 -12.01 4.17
N GLY A 20 2.58 -12.64 3.34
CA GLY A 20 3.45 -13.73 3.76
C GLY A 20 4.43 -13.33 4.87
N ALA A 21 5.06 -12.16 4.76
CA ALA A 21 5.94 -11.61 5.81
C ALA A 21 5.20 -11.31 7.12
N LEU A 22 3.89 -11.01 7.05
CA LEU A 22 3.02 -10.79 8.20
C LEU A 22 2.40 -12.09 8.74
N GLY A 23 2.64 -13.24 8.09
CA GLY A 23 2.00 -14.50 8.45
C GLY A 23 0.49 -14.51 8.22
N LEU A 24 -0.01 -13.67 7.31
CA LEU A 24 -1.43 -13.53 7.00
C LEU A 24 -1.79 -14.41 5.81
N ALA A 25 -2.85 -15.19 5.95
CA ALA A 25 -3.49 -15.86 4.83
C ALA A 25 -4.50 -14.92 4.16
N TRP A 26 -4.47 -14.86 2.83
CA TRP A 26 -5.53 -14.23 2.04
C TRP A 26 -6.45 -15.31 1.51
N ASP A 27 -7.72 -15.25 1.88
CA ASP A 27 -8.79 -16.04 1.29
C ASP A 27 -9.66 -15.12 0.45
N GLU A 28 -9.82 -15.43 -0.84
CA GLU A 28 -10.55 -14.56 -1.76
C GLU A 28 -12.06 -14.82 -1.61
N PRO A 29 -12.84 -13.84 -1.11
CA PRO A 29 -14.27 -14.02 -0.98
C PRO A 29 -14.90 -14.05 -2.38
N ALA A 30 -15.79 -15.02 -2.60
CA ALA A 30 -16.63 -15.04 -3.80
C ALA A 30 -17.57 -13.82 -3.80
N ASP A 31 -17.53 -13.01 -4.86
CA ASP A 31 -18.41 -11.86 -5.05
C ASP A 31 -19.04 -11.90 -6.46
N PRO A 32 -20.33 -12.26 -6.57
CA PRO A 32 -21.05 -12.30 -7.84
C PRO A 32 -21.05 -10.97 -8.61
N ARG A 33 -20.87 -9.83 -7.92
CA ARG A 33 -20.78 -8.51 -8.57
C ARG A 33 -19.45 -8.34 -9.29
N VAL A 34 -18.37 -8.86 -8.70
CA VAL A 34 -17.03 -8.88 -9.31
C VAL A 34 -17.02 -9.79 -10.53
N GLU A 35 -17.62 -10.97 -10.41
CA GLU A 35 -17.77 -11.91 -11.53
C GLU A 35 -18.56 -11.30 -12.69
N ALA A 36 -19.71 -10.67 -12.40
CA ALA A 36 -20.52 -10.00 -13.42
C ALA A 36 -19.77 -8.86 -14.11
N LEU A 37 -18.94 -8.11 -13.38
CA LEU A 37 -18.18 -7.00 -13.96
C LEU A 37 -16.96 -7.47 -14.78
N ALA A 38 -16.40 -8.64 -14.47
CA ALA A 38 -15.27 -9.22 -15.19
C ALA A 38 -15.54 -9.39 -16.69
N ALA A 39 -16.79 -9.67 -17.08
CA ALA A 39 -17.19 -9.81 -18.48
C ALA A 39 -16.98 -8.51 -19.30
N ARG A 40 -17.03 -7.34 -18.64
CA ARG A 40 -16.85 -6.02 -19.27
C ARG A 40 -15.48 -5.41 -18.97
N GLN A 41 -14.88 -5.80 -17.85
CA GLN A 41 -13.59 -5.31 -17.38
C GLN A 41 -12.76 -6.51 -16.88
N PRO A 42 -12.02 -7.21 -17.75
CA PRO A 42 -11.33 -8.46 -17.41
C PRO A 42 -10.31 -8.34 -16.26
N LEU A 43 -9.73 -7.15 -16.06
CA LEU A 43 -8.76 -6.89 -15.00
C LEU A 43 -9.39 -6.47 -13.67
N TYR A 44 -10.71 -6.25 -13.64
CA TYR A 44 -11.41 -5.78 -12.45
C TYR A 44 -11.31 -6.75 -11.25
N PRO A 45 -11.43 -8.09 -11.41
CA PRO A 45 -11.26 -9.01 -10.29
C PRO A 45 -9.89 -8.87 -9.62
N GLN A 46 -8.82 -8.79 -10.41
CA GLN A 46 -7.47 -8.61 -9.89
C GLN A 46 -7.29 -7.27 -9.20
N TYR A 47 -7.78 -6.18 -9.82
CA TYR A 47 -7.75 -4.85 -9.21
C TYR A 47 -8.49 -4.82 -7.86
N HIS A 48 -9.67 -5.43 -7.79
CA HIS A 48 -10.48 -5.51 -6.58
C HIS A 48 -9.73 -6.28 -5.47
N ARG A 49 -9.17 -7.45 -5.80
CA ARG A 49 -8.39 -8.28 -4.88
C ARG A 49 -7.16 -7.55 -4.32
N ILE A 50 -6.41 -6.84 -5.17
CA ILE A 50 -5.28 -5.99 -4.75
C ILE A 50 -5.75 -4.96 -3.71
N GLY A 51 -6.91 -4.35 -3.92
CA GLY A 51 -7.54 -3.43 -2.97
C GLY A 51 -7.74 -4.05 -1.59
N HIS A 52 -8.29 -5.26 -1.53
CA HIS A 52 -8.53 -5.95 -0.27
C HIS A 52 -7.26 -6.44 0.42
N LYS A 53 -6.31 -7.02 -0.32
CA LYS A 53 -5.00 -7.42 0.21
C LYS A 53 -4.28 -6.21 0.85
N ARG A 54 -4.32 -5.06 0.19
CA ARG A 54 -3.78 -3.79 0.74
C ARG A 54 -4.50 -3.38 2.03
N GLN A 55 -5.83 -3.48 2.05
CA GLN A 55 -6.61 -3.14 3.25
C GLN A 55 -6.28 -4.05 4.43
N LEU A 56 -6.13 -5.36 4.19
CA LEU A 56 -5.75 -6.34 5.20
C LEU A 56 -4.37 -6.04 5.78
N ALA A 57 -3.38 -5.79 4.91
CA ALA A 57 -2.03 -5.41 5.33
C ALA A 57 -2.04 -4.11 6.15
N TYR A 58 -2.75 -3.07 5.70
CA TYR A 58 -2.87 -1.82 6.42
C TYR A 58 -3.46 -2.01 7.83
N ARG A 59 -4.60 -2.70 7.96
CA ARG A 59 -5.25 -2.93 9.26
C ARG A 59 -4.36 -3.67 10.25
N THR A 60 -3.46 -4.52 9.77
CA THR A 60 -2.52 -5.26 10.61
C THR A 60 -1.31 -4.42 11.02
N LEU A 61 -0.89 -3.49 10.16
CA LEU A 61 0.31 -2.68 10.36
C LEU A 61 0.05 -1.35 11.07
N ASP A 62 -1.18 -0.84 11.00
CA ASP A 62 -1.53 0.47 11.55
C ASP A 62 -1.31 0.51 13.07
N GLY A 63 -0.56 1.50 13.54
CA GLY A 63 -0.13 1.59 14.95
C GLY A 63 0.96 0.58 15.39
N GLU A 64 1.21 -0.48 14.63
CA GLU A 64 2.08 -1.59 15.03
C GLU A 64 3.53 -1.42 14.57
N ARG A 65 4.22 -0.42 15.12
CA ARG A 65 5.59 -0.05 14.72
C ARG A 65 6.55 -1.24 14.64
N ARG A 66 6.52 -2.16 15.62
CA ARG A 66 7.44 -3.30 15.65
C ARG A 66 7.21 -4.25 14.46
N LEU A 67 5.96 -4.50 14.09
CA LEU A 67 5.63 -5.32 12.92
C LEU A 67 6.11 -4.64 11.64
N VAL A 68 5.85 -3.34 11.49
CA VAL A 68 6.31 -2.56 10.33
C VAL A 68 7.83 -2.67 10.15
N LEU A 69 8.60 -2.58 11.24
CA LEU A 69 10.05 -2.70 11.18
C LEU A 69 10.52 -4.12 10.84
N GLY A 70 9.80 -5.15 11.30
CA GLY A 70 10.10 -6.55 10.99
C GLY A 70 9.79 -6.92 9.53
N SER A 71 8.82 -6.26 8.91
CA SER A 71 8.41 -6.48 7.52
C SER A 71 8.77 -5.31 6.59
N TYR A 72 9.69 -4.44 6.99
CA TYR A 72 9.89 -3.12 6.38
C TYR A 72 10.14 -3.18 4.87
N ASP A 73 11.05 -4.06 4.44
CA ASP A 73 11.41 -4.18 3.02
C ASP A 73 10.22 -4.63 2.17
N ALA A 74 9.36 -5.50 2.70
CA ALA A 74 8.14 -5.94 2.02
C ALA A 74 7.12 -4.79 1.91
N VAL A 75 7.00 -3.96 2.95
CA VAL A 75 6.14 -2.76 2.91
C VAL A 75 6.65 -1.76 1.86
N VAL A 76 7.96 -1.51 1.80
CA VAL A 76 8.57 -0.63 0.80
C VAL A 76 8.31 -1.16 -0.61
N ARG A 77 8.54 -2.46 -0.86
CA ARG A 77 8.25 -3.07 -2.19
C ARG A 77 6.78 -2.92 -2.57
N ALA A 78 5.85 -3.17 -1.64
CA ALA A 78 4.42 -3.00 -1.90
C ALA A 78 4.05 -1.55 -2.26
N VAL A 79 4.66 -0.55 -1.60
CA VAL A 79 4.46 0.87 -1.94
C VAL A 79 5.03 1.21 -3.32
N VAL A 80 6.21 0.71 -3.67
CA VAL A 80 6.85 0.98 -4.96
C VAL A 80 6.07 0.34 -6.11
N ALA A 81 5.54 -0.87 -5.91
CA ALA A 81 4.72 -1.56 -6.89
C ALA A 81 3.38 -0.84 -7.13
N ASP A 82 2.86 -0.10 -6.14
CA ASP A 82 1.58 0.61 -6.23
C ASP A 82 1.66 1.88 -7.10
N ARG A 83 1.40 1.66 -8.38
CA ARG A 83 1.41 2.70 -9.42
C ARG A 83 0.06 3.37 -9.65
N GLY A 84 -1.00 2.93 -8.98
CA GLY A 84 -2.34 3.50 -9.16
C GLY A 84 -2.40 4.92 -8.59
N THR A 85 -2.86 5.91 -9.36
CA THR A 85 -2.99 7.30 -8.89
C THR A 85 -4.06 7.44 -7.81
N ASP A 86 -5.15 6.67 -7.93
CA ASP A 86 -6.30 6.71 -7.03
C ASP A 86 -6.22 5.67 -5.89
N SER A 87 -5.10 4.94 -5.80
CA SER A 87 -4.90 3.95 -4.76
C SER A 87 -4.82 4.62 -3.38
N PRO A 88 -5.54 4.11 -2.37
CA PRO A 88 -5.41 4.63 -1.01
C PRO A 88 -3.98 4.42 -0.51
N ARG A 89 -3.31 5.52 -0.15
CA ARG A 89 -1.88 5.54 0.23
C ARG A 89 -1.63 5.11 1.68
N TRP A 90 -2.40 4.16 2.17
CA TRP A 90 -2.34 3.67 3.54
C TRP A 90 -0.96 3.13 3.92
N LEU A 91 -0.33 2.35 3.04
CA LEU A 91 1.00 1.78 3.31
C LEU A 91 2.11 2.85 3.36
N VAL A 92 1.94 3.99 2.68
CA VAL A 92 2.84 5.14 2.84
C VAL A 92 2.69 5.75 4.23
N SER A 93 1.45 5.89 4.73
CA SER A 93 1.19 6.39 6.08
C SER A 93 1.82 5.46 7.14
N VAL A 94 1.69 4.14 6.97
CA VAL A 94 2.33 3.13 7.83
C VAL A 94 3.84 3.33 7.92
N LEU A 95 4.53 3.50 6.78
CA LEU A 95 5.98 3.76 6.77
C LEU A 95 6.33 5.07 7.50
N VAL A 96 5.62 6.15 7.19
CA VAL A 96 5.89 7.46 7.81
C VAL A 96 5.67 7.42 9.32
N SER A 97 4.61 6.78 9.79
CA SER A 97 4.34 6.61 11.23
C SER A 97 5.40 5.73 11.91
N ALA A 98 5.91 4.70 11.22
CA ALA A 98 6.87 3.77 11.80
C ALA A 98 8.33 4.25 11.78
N VAL A 99 8.76 5.06 10.81
CA VAL A 99 10.18 5.48 10.73
C VAL A 99 10.39 6.99 10.60
N GLY A 100 9.30 7.75 10.52
CA GLY A 100 9.33 9.18 10.26
C GLY A 100 9.54 9.50 8.78
N ARG A 101 9.09 10.69 8.38
CA ARG A 101 9.12 11.16 6.98
C ARG A 101 10.49 11.01 6.32
N ARG A 102 11.55 11.50 6.96
CA ARG A 102 12.87 11.62 6.33
C ARG A 102 13.41 10.26 5.90
N ARG A 103 13.29 9.25 6.76
CA ARG A 103 13.73 7.88 6.47
C ARG A 103 12.84 7.24 5.41
N ALA A 104 11.52 7.32 5.58
CA ALA A 104 10.58 6.80 4.58
C ALA A 104 10.81 7.39 3.18
N GLU A 105 11.03 8.71 3.08
CA GLU A 105 11.31 9.39 1.80
C GLU A 105 12.63 8.91 1.18
N ALA A 106 13.70 8.81 1.96
CA ALA A 106 15.00 8.36 1.48
C ALA A 106 14.95 6.90 0.98
N ASP A 107 14.33 6.01 1.75
CA ASP A 107 14.25 4.59 1.42
C ASP A 107 13.35 4.37 0.18
N LEU A 108 12.22 5.09 0.08
CA LEU A 108 11.36 5.03 -1.10
C LEU A 108 12.03 5.61 -2.34
N LEU A 109 12.79 6.70 -2.21
CA LEU A 109 13.57 7.26 -3.32
C LEU A 109 14.64 6.26 -3.79
N ALA A 110 15.38 5.65 -2.87
CA ALA A 110 16.39 4.64 -3.18
C ALA A 110 15.79 3.39 -3.85
N ALA A 111 14.58 3.01 -3.48
CA ALA A 111 13.84 1.90 -4.07
C ALA A 111 13.15 2.25 -5.41
N GLY A 112 13.28 3.49 -5.91
CA GLY A 112 12.70 3.90 -7.20
C GLY A 112 11.20 4.18 -7.16
N ALA A 113 10.67 4.63 -6.02
CA ALA A 113 9.27 5.00 -5.88
C ALA A 113 8.85 6.11 -6.84
N SER A 114 7.58 6.10 -7.23
CA SER A 114 7.00 7.12 -8.11
C SER A 114 6.98 8.50 -7.45
N ALA A 115 6.95 9.55 -8.28
CA ALA A 115 6.79 10.92 -7.80
C ALA A 115 5.51 11.10 -6.96
N ASP A 116 4.44 10.35 -7.25
CA ASP A 116 3.21 10.35 -6.45
C ASP A 116 3.40 9.78 -5.05
N ALA A 117 4.08 8.62 -4.93
CA ALA A 117 4.37 8.05 -3.63
C ALA A 117 5.19 9.03 -2.77
N LEU A 118 6.20 9.67 -3.37
CA LEU A 118 7.03 10.69 -2.69
C LEU A 118 6.23 11.95 -2.31
N ARG A 119 5.30 12.40 -3.16
CA ARG A 119 4.36 13.50 -2.83
C ARG A 119 3.53 13.17 -1.59
N TRP A 120 3.04 11.93 -1.48
CA TRP A 120 2.24 11.50 -0.34
C TRP A 120 3.02 11.41 0.97
N VAL A 121 4.28 10.97 0.94
CA VAL A 121 5.18 11.00 2.10
C VAL A 121 5.31 12.43 2.65
N ARG A 122 5.42 13.41 1.76
CA ARG A 122 5.52 14.84 2.13
C ARG A 122 4.22 15.39 2.69
N PHE A 123 3.07 15.00 2.10
CA PHE A 123 1.75 15.45 2.56
C PHE A 123 1.39 14.93 3.96
N GLN A 124 1.68 13.65 4.25
CA GLN A 124 1.37 13.04 5.55
C GLN A 124 2.04 13.76 6.73
N ALA A 125 3.28 14.24 6.56
CA ALA A 125 3.96 14.97 7.61
C ALA A 125 3.34 16.34 7.93
N ALA A 126 2.71 16.99 6.95
CA ALA A 126 1.98 18.24 7.18
C ALA A 126 0.71 17.98 8.01
N ALA A 127 0.00 16.88 7.76
CA ALA A 127 -1.19 16.50 8.51
C ALA A 127 -0.89 16.17 9.97
N THR A 128 0.18 15.40 10.24
CA THR A 128 0.60 15.08 11.62
C THR A 128 1.05 16.33 12.39
N ALA A 129 1.76 17.25 11.75
CA ALA A 129 2.22 18.49 12.40
C ALA A 129 1.06 19.44 12.79
N VAL A 130 -0.02 19.46 12.01
CA VAL A 130 -1.24 20.22 12.32
C VAL A 130 -2.00 19.59 13.49
N ALA A 131 -2.13 18.25 13.52
CA ALA A 131 -2.83 17.55 14.59
C ALA A 131 -2.17 17.77 15.98
N VAL A 132 -0.84 17.74 16.05
CA VAL A 132 -0.09 17.98 17.30
C VAL A 132 -0.28 19.41 17.82
N ARG A 133 -0.35 20.40 16.92
CA ARG A 133 -0.59 21.81 17.30
C ARG A 133 -2.02 22.10 17.72
N ALA A 134 -2.99 21.30 17.29
CA ALA A 134 -4.40 21.44 17.69
C ALA A 134 -4.70 20.80 19.05
N SER A 135 -3.78 20.01 19.59
CA SER A 135 -3.92 19.29 20.88
C SER A 135 -3.00 19.83 21.99
N SER A 136 -2.32 20.97 21.73
CA SER A 136 -1.46 21.69 22.68
C SER A 136 -2.06 23.06 22.98
#